data_AF-A0A227J3P5-F1
#
_entry.id   AF-A0A227J3P5-F1
#
_cell.length_a   1.000
_cell.length_b   1.000
_cell.length_c   1.000
_cell.angle_alpha   90.00
_cell.angle_beta   90.00
_cell.angle_gamma   90.00
#
_symmetry.space_group_name_H-M   'P 1'
#
loop_
_entity.id
_entity.type
_entity.pdbx_description
1 polymer ?
#
loop_
_entity_poly.entity_id
_entity_poly.type
_entity_poly.pdbx_seq_one_letter_code
_entity_poly.pdbx_strand_id
1 'polypeptide(L)'
;QPYFSYVHAVVGDKAEILPLVDAGFNPHNYLPQPNDLKRLNEMDVIVVNGIGHDDFALKVINASQRDDLVVIEANKEVPLLPAMGQSVGQGAVNPHTFVGLSTTIQKVYT
;
A
#
# COMPACT_ATOMS: atom_id res chain seq x y z
N GLN A 1 -7.91 -1.52 -1.11
CA GLN A 1 -9.02 -1.47 -0.13
C GLN A 1 -8.71 -2.05 1.26
N PRO A 2 -7.96 -3.17 1.47
CA PRO A 2 -7.76 -3.69 2.83
C PRO A 2 -7.07 -2.68 3.77
N TYR A 3 -6.07 -1.95 3.28
CA TYR A 3 -5.36 -0.94 4.06
C TYR A 3 -6.23 0.24 4.52
N PHE A 4 -7.23 0.65 3.73
CA PHE A 4 -8.20 1.67 4.16
C PHE A 4 -8.93 1.20 5.42
N SER A 5 -9.45 -0.04 5.41
CA SER A 5 -10.16 -0.60 6.56
C SER A 5 -9.25 -0.74 7.78
N TYR A 6 -7.99 -1.10 7.59
CA TYR A 6 -7.02 -1.23 8.70
C TYR A 6 -6.73 0.11 9.34
N VAL A 7 -6.42 1.13 8.52
CA VAL A 7 -6.18 2.48 9.00
C VAL A 7 -7.42 3.01 9.71
N HIS A 8 -8.61 2.85 9.12
CA HIS A 8 -9.87 3.30 9.73
C HIS A 8 -10.14 2.64 11.09
N ALA A 9 -9.89 1.34 11.21
CA ALA A 9 -10.03 0.64 12.49
C ALA A 9 -9.05 1.14 13.56
N VAL A 10 -7.86 1.62 13.17
CA VAL A 10 -6.85 2.15 14.09
C VAL A 10 -7.13 3.60 14.49
N VAL A 11 -7.41 4.47 13.52
CA VAL A 11 -7.48 5.93 13.75
C VAL A 11 -8.88 6.42 14.14
N GLY A 12 -9.93 5.68 13.77
CA GLY A 12 -11.30 6.09 14.00
C GLY A 12 -11.62 7.45 13.33
N ASP A 13 -12.03 8.41 14.14
CA ASP A 13 -12.37 9.79 13.76
C ASP A 13 -11.22 10.80 13.94
N LYS A 14 -10.04 10.34 14.36
CA LYS A 14 -8.90 11.20 14.70
C LYS A 14 -8.06 11.62 13.50
N ALA A 15 -8.29 11.03 12.34
CA ALA A 15 -7.58 11.34 11.10
C ALA A 15 -8.52 11.23 9.90
N GLU A 16 -8.25 12.03 8.87
CA GLU A 16 -8.89 11.88 7.57
C GLU A 16 -8.17 10.79 6.77
N ILE A 17 -8.94 9.92 6.12
CA ILE A 17 -8.40 8.81 5.34
C ILE A 17 -8.76 9.03 3.88
N LEU A 18 -7.77 9.42 3.09
CA LEU A 18 -7.89 9.65 1.66
C LEU A 18 -7.28 8.46 0.88
N PRO A 19 -8.06 7.70 0.09
CA PRO A 19 -7.50 6.71 -0.82
C PRO A 19 -6.70 7.39 -1.94
N LEU A 20 -5.46 6.93 -2.16
CA LEU A 20 -4.61 7.43 -3.25
C LEU A 20 -5.28 7.30 -4.61
N VAL A 21 -5.98 6.17 -4.83
CA VAL A 21 -6.71 5.85 -6.07
C VAL A 21 -8.17 5.59 -5.72
N ASP A 22 -9.07 5.95 -6.62
CA ASP A 22 -10.50 5.67 -6.48
C ASP A 22 -10.83 4.17 -6.38
N ALA A 23 -12.00 3.88 -5.82
CA ALA A 23 -12.52 2.52 -5.79
C ALA A 23 -12.84 2.01 -7.20
N GLY A 24 -12.76 0.69 -7.40
CA GLY A 24 -13.14 0.03 -8.66
C GLY A 24 -12.01 -0.20 -9.66
N PHE A 25 -10.81 0.32 -9.40
CA PHE A 25 -9.62 0.03 -10.22
C PHE A 25 -8.96 -1.29 -9.81
N ASN A 26 -8.40 -2.00 -10.79
CA ASN A 26 -7.58 -3.18 -10.54
C ASN A 26 -6.12 -2.73 -10.30
N PRO A 27 -5.56 -2.97 -9.09
CA PRO A 27 -4.21 -2.50 -8.76
C PRO A 27 -3.11 -3.13 -9.62
N HIS A 28 -3.34 -4.33 -10.19
CA HIS A 28 -2.35 -5.01 -11.04
C HIS A 28 -2.14 -4.38 -12.41
N ASN A 29 -3.10 -3.59 -12.90
CA ASN A 29 -3.01 -2.93 -14.20
C ASN A 29 -3.15 -1.41 -14.11
N TYR A 30 -3.19 -0.86 -12.89
CA TYR A 30 -3.36 0.57 -12.69
C TYR A 30 -2.14 1.34 -13.16
N LEU A 31 -2.39 2.39 -13.93
CA LEU A 31 -1.37 3.34 -14.38
C LEU A 31 -1.53 4.65 -13.60
N PRO A 32 -0.47 5.15 -12.96
CA PRO A 32 -0.50 6.45 -12.28
C PRO A 32 -1.12 7.56 -13.12
N GLN A 33 -2.01 8.33 -12.51
CA GLN A 33 -2.70 9.46 -13.11
C GLN A 33 -2.27 10.77 -12.42
N PRO A 34 -2.36 11.93 -13.10
CA PRO A 34 -2.08 13.22 -12.48
C PRO A 34 -2.92 13.50 -11.23
N ASN A 35 -4.12 12.92 -11.14
CA ASN A 35 -4.98 13.07 -9.97
C ASN A 35 -4.41 12.39 -8.72
N ASP A 36 -3.63 11.32 -8.88
CA ASP A 36 -3.02 10.61 -7.76
C ASP A 36 -1.97 11.48 -7.07
N LEU A 37 -1.19 12.24 -7.87
CA LEU A 37 -0.23 13.22 -7.34
C LEU A 37 -0.93 14.35 -6.58
N LYS A 38 -2.09 14.82 -7.07
CA LYS A 38 -2.88 15.83 -6.36
C LYS A 38 -3.33 15.32 -4.99
N ARG A 39 -3.87 14.10 -4.93
CA ARG A 39 -4.27 13.47 -3.66
C ARG A 39 -3.09 13.25 -2.73
N LEU A 40 -1.96 12.77 -3.25
CA LEU A 40 -0.76 12.56 -2.45
C LEU A 40 -0.25 13.87 -1.83
N ASN A 41 -0.39 15.00 -2.52
CA ASN A 41 0.00 16.31 -1.99
C ASN A 41 -0.87 16.77 -0.80
N GLU A 42 -2.04 16.18 -0.59
CA GLU A 42 -2.91 16.46 0.56
C GLU A 42 -2.58 15.56 1.77
N MET A 43 -1.72 14.55 1.60
CA MET A 43 -1.44 13.56 2.65
C MET A 43 -0.22 13.94 3.49
N ASP A 44 -0.30 13.76 4.81
CA ASP A 44 0.87 13.81 5.70
C ASP A 44 1.60 12.45 5.76
N VAL A 45 0.81 11.37 5.66
CA VAL A 45 1.27 9.98 5.80
C VAL A 45 0.58 9.12 4.73
N ILE A 46 1.33 8.20 4.13
CA ILE A 46 0.79 7.18 3.23
C ILE A 46 1.12 5.77 3.72
N VAL A 47 0.12 4.89 3.76
CA VAL A 47 0.29 3.47 4.09
C VAL A 47 0.30 2.66 2.80
N VAL A 48 1.38 1.91 2.57
CA VAL A 48 1.59 1.09 1.37
C VAL A 48 1.74 -0.39 1.72
N ASN A 49 1.35 -1.26 0.79
CA ASN A 49 1.71 -2.67 0.80
C ASN A 49 3.23 -2.83 0.70
N GLY A 50 3.88 -2.14 -0.23
CA GLY A 50 5.34 -2.02 -0.29
C GLY A 50 6.09 -3.30 -0.70
N ILE A 51 5.39 -4.38 -1.03
CA ILE A 51 6.00 -5.67 -1.43
C ILE A 51 5.55 -6.14 -2.81
N GLY A 52 4.99 -5.24 -3.62
CA GLY A 52 4.69 -5.47 -5.04
C GLY A 52 3.24 -5.23 -5.48
N HIS A 53 2.27 -5.19 -4.55
CA HIS A 53 0.85 -5.05 -4.95
C HIS A 53 0.45 -3.62 -5.33
N ASP A 54 1.25 -2.63 -4.91
CA ASP A 54 0.98 -1.21 -5.13
C ASP A 54 2.20 -0.46 -5.68
N ASP A 55 2.96 -1.10 -6.56
CA ASP A 55 4.11 -0.47 -7.25
C ASP A 55 3.74 0.85 -7.95
N PHE A 56 2.48 1.00 -8.37
CA PHE A 56 1.98 2.27 -8.90
C PHE A 56 2.07 3.40 -7.87
N ALA A 57 1.78 3.12 -6.59
CA ALA A 57 1.84 4.11 -5.51
C ALA A 57 3.28 4.56 -5.27
N LEU A 58 4.25 3.64 -5.30
CA LEU A 58 5.68 3.97 -5.19
C LEU A 58 6.15 4.88 -6.33
N LYS A 59 5.64 4.67 -7.55
CA LYS A 59 5.92 5.59 -8.68
C LYS A 59 5.34 6.98 -8.44
N VAL A 60 4.12 7.08 -7.90
CA VAL A 60 3.50 8.37 -7.56
C VAL A 60 4.28 9.08 -6.44
N ILE A 61 4.68 8.36 -5.39
CA ILE A 61 5.49 8.88 -4.28
C ILE A 61 6.81 9.43 -4.81
N ASN A 62 7.57 8.64 -5.59
CA ASN A 62 8.84 9.07 -6.16
C ASN A 62 8.70 10.29 -7.09
N ALA A 63 7.61 10.35 -7.87
CA ALA A 63 7.35 11.47 -8.77
C ALA A 63 6.95 12.75 -8.03
N SER A 64 6.42 12.65 -6.81
CA SER A 64 6.00 13.80 -6.01
C SER A 64 7.15 14.61 -5.43
N GLN A 65 8.34 13.99 -5.29
CA GLN A 65 9.53 14.62 -4.70
C GLN A 65 9.27 15.22 -3.30
N ARG A 66 8.40 14.57 -2.52
CA ARG A 66 8.05 14.97 -1.16
C ARG A 66 8.92 14.26 -0.13
N ASP A 67 9.95 14.95 0.34
CA ASP A 67 10.81 14.47 1.43
C ASP A 67 10.12 14.53 2.81
N ASP A 68 9.02 15.29 2.91
CA ASP A 68 8.23 15.46 4.12
C ASP A 68 7.15 14.38 4.32
N LEU A 69 6.81 13.63 3.27
CA LEU A 69 5.79 12.59 3.32
C LEU A 69 6.29 11.37 4.10
N VAL A 70 5.56 10.98 5.15
CA VAL A 70 5.86 9.75 5.89
C VAL A 70 5.27 8.54 5.17
N VAL A 71 6.13 7.59 4.80
CA VAL A 71 5.72 6.33 4.15
C VAL A 71 5.75 5.19 5.17
N ILE A 72 4.60 4.56 5.39
CA ILE A 72 4.46 3.36 6.25
C ILE A 72 4.36 2.13 5.35
N GLU A 73 5.42 1.31 5.38
CA GLU A 73 5.45 0.00 4.74
C GLU A 73 4.75 -1.03 5.62
N ALA A 74 3.47 -1.29 5.36
CA ALA A 74 2.65 -2.13 6.24
C ALA A 74 3.17 -3.58 6.35
N ASN A 75 3.94 -4.06 5.38
CA ASN A 75 4.48 -5.42 5.39
C ASN A 75 5.92 -5.54 5.89
N LYS A 76 6.52 -4.46 6.40
CA LYS A 76 7.94 -4.44 6.79
C LYS A 76 8.32 -5.57 7.76
N GLU A 77 7.45 -5.86 8.73
CA GLU A 77 7.68 -6.90 9.75
C GLU A 77 6.94 -8.22 9.45
N VAL A 78 6.20 -8.31 8.34
CA VAL A 78 5.38 -9.49 8.01
C VAL A 78 6.25 -10.57 7.36
N PRO A 79 6.28 -11.81 7.89
CA PRO A 79 6.97 -12.92 7.23
C PRO A 79 6.35 -13.19 5.85
N LEU A 80 7.18 -13.15 4.81
CA LEU A 80 6.74 -13.23 3.41
C LEU A 80 6.88 -14.65 2.86
N LEU A 81 5.88 -15.06 2.08
CA LEU A 81 5.92 -16.28 1.30
C LEU A 81 6.52 -15.99 -0.09
N PRO A 82 7.30 -16.92 -0.67
CA PRO A 82 7.76 -16.78 -2.04
C PRO A 82 6.58 -16.78 -3.00
N ALA A 83 6.67 -15.98 -4.06
CA ALA A 83 5.74 -16.08 -5.17
C ALA A 83 6.01 -17.39 -5.94
N MET A 84 4.95 -18.10 -6.31
CA MET A 84 5.05 -19.34 -7.07
C MET A 84 4.52 -19.14 -8.49
N GLY A 85 5.26 -19.66 -9.48
CA GLY A 85 4.88 -19.62 -10.90
C GLY A 85 6.12 -19.58 -11.81
N GLN A 86 6.01 -20.10 -13.04
CA GLN A 86 7.12 -20.08 -13.99
C GLN A 86 7.47 -18.66 -14.50
N SER A 87 6.58 -17.70 -14.29
CA SER A 87 6.68 -16.32 -14.79
C SER A 87 7.11 -15.31 -13.72
N VAL A 88 7.28 -15.73 -12.46
CA VAL A 88 7.75 -14.85 -11.39
C VAL A 88 9.28 -14.96 -11.30
N GLY A 89 9.97 -13.83 -11.37
CA GLY A 89 11.43 -13.78 -11.30
C GLY A 89 11.97 -14.42 -10.01
N GLN A 90 13.23 -14.86 -10.03
CA GLN A 90 13.87 -15.44 -8.85
C GLN A 90 13.82 -14.44 -7.67
N GLY A 91 13.38 -14.92 -6.50
CA GLY A 91 13.31 -14.11 -5.27
C GLY A 91 12.05 -13.25 -5.13
N ALA A 92 11.09 -13.32 -6.06
CA ALA A 92 9.82 -12.60 -5.91
C ALA A 92 9.00 -13.14 -4.73
N VAL A 93 8.33 -12.22 -4.02
CA VAL A 93 7.46 -12.51 -2.88
C VAL A 93 5.99 -12.40 -3.27
N ASN A 94 5.11 -13.13 -2.58
CA ASN A 94 3.67 -13.01 -2.78
C ASN A 94 3.14 -11.76 -2.05
N PRO A 95 2.61 -10.74 -2.75
CA PRO A 95 2.28 -9.47 -2.13
C PRO A 95 0.89 -9.46 -1.47
N HIS A 96 0.14 -10.56 -1.53
CA HIS A 96 -1.24 -10.68 -1.05
C HIS A 96 -1.34 -11.07 0.43
N THR A 97 -0.40 -10.59 1.25
CA THR A 97 -0.36 -10.84 2.70
C THR A 97 -1.61 -10.36 3.44
N PHE A 98 -2.43 -9.49 2.84
CA PHE A 98 -3.70 -9.02 3.40
C PHE A 98 -4.82 -10.08 3.35
N VAL A 99 -4.63 -11.19 2.64
CA VAL A 99 -5.61 -12.30 2.62
C VAL A 99 -5.46 -13.20 3.86
N GLY A 100 -4.27 -13.25 4.47
CA GLY A 100 -4.04 -14.02 5.69
C GLY A 100 -4.54 -13.29 6.94
N LEU A 101 -5.18 -14.02 7.86
CA LEU A 101 -5.68 -13.45 9.12
C LEU A 101 -4.53 -13.05 10.06
N SER A 102 -3.58 -13.95 10.31
CA SER A 102 -2.44 -13.69 11.21
C SER A 102 -1.55 -12.56 10.69
N THR A 103 -1.29 -12.55 9.38
CA THR A 103 -0.53 -11.48 8.72
C THR A 103 -1.30 -10.16 8.68
N THR A 104 -2.63 -10.17 8.74
CA THR A 104 -3.43 -8.95 8.89
C THR A 104 -3.35 -8.38 10.30
N ILE A 105 -3.42 -9.24 11.33
CA ILE A 105 -3.27 -8.79 12.73
C ILE A 105 -1.92 -8.11 12.92
N GLN A 106 -0.83 -8.70 12.44
CA GLN A 106 0.51 -8.16 12.65
C GLN A 106 0.64 -6.71 12.14
N LYS A 107 0.12 -6.40 10.95
CA LYS A 107 0.15 -5.05 10.33
C LYS A 107 -0.53 -3.96 11.14
N VAL A 108 -1.45 -4.34 12.04
CA VAL A 108 -2.20 -3.39 12.87
C VAL A 108 -1.41 -3.06 14.14
N TYR A 109 -0.55 -3.97 14.61
CA TYR A 109 0.14 -3.86 15.90
C TYR A 109 1.62 -3.46 15.79
N THR A 110 2.23 -3.53 14.61
CA THR A 110 3.65 -3.27 14.37
C THR A 110 3.84 -2.30 13.23
#